data_AF-A0A7C1D044-F1
#
_entry.id   AF-A0A7C1D044-F1
#
_cell.length_a   1.000
_cell.length_b   1.000
_cell.length_c   1.000
_cell.angle_alpha   90.00
_cell.angle_beta   90.00
_cell.angle_gamma   90.00
#
_symmetry.space_group_name_H-M   'P 1'
#
loop_
_entity.id
_entity.type
_entity.pdbx_description
1 polymer ?
#
loop_
_entity_poly.entity_id
_entity_poly.type
_entity_poly.pdbx_seq_one_letter_code
_entity_poly.pdbx_strand_id
1 'polypeptide(L)'
;MSALLRFSPLLLLLAAPAALAADAGLMDFTASTYGYLAVGIFVIAYLFVIAEDILHLRKSKPVLVAAGLIWLLVGLAYQGTDAQEAMHGALEHNLLEYVELLLFLLAAMTFINTLEERGVFDALRAWLVSRGFSLRSLFWIT
;
A
#
# COMPACT_ATOMS: atom_id res chain seq x y z
N MET A 1 37.46 -21.18 -14.36
CA MET A 1 37.70 -19.88 -13.67
C MET A 1 37.36 -18.67 -14.55
N SER A 2 36.41 -18.78 -15.49
CA SER A 2 35.99 -17.70 -16.40
C SER A 2 34.48 -17.42 -16.36
N ALA A 3 33.69 -18.27 -15.72
CA ALA A 3 32.24 -18.08 -15.54
C ALA A 3 31.92 -17.10 -14.39
N LEU A 4 32.72 -17.11 -13.31
CA LEU A 4 32.53 -16.23 -12.15
C LEU A 4 32.77 -14.74 -12.46
N LEU A 5 33.62 -14.42 -13.43
CA LEU A 5 33.89 -13.03 -13.84
C LEU A 5 32.78 -12.41 -14.69
N ARG A 6 31.91 -13.22 -15.32
CA ARG A 6 30.81 -12.74 -16.18
C ARG A 6 29.56 -12.31 -15.41
N PHE A 7 29.38 -12.80 -14.18
CA PHE A 7 28.26 -12.42 -13.31
C PHE A 7 28.55 -11.21 -12.41
N SER A 8 29.82 -10.80 -12.29
CA SER A 8 30.25 -9.64 -11.50
C SER A 8 29.59 -8.30 -11.90
N PRO A 9 29.42 -7.95 -13.20
CA PRO A 9 28.73 -6.71 -13.55
C PRO A 9 27.22 -6.76 -13.28
N LEU A 10 26.60 -7.95 -13.31
CA LEU A 10 25.18 -8.14 -13.02
C LEU A 10 24.88 -8.01 -11.52
N LEU A 11 25.80 -8.47 -10.67
CA LEU A 11 25.73 -8.32 -9.21
C LEU A 11 25.92 -6.85 -8.78
N LEU A 12 26.79 -6.12 -9.48
CA LEU A 12 26.99 -4.67 -9.30
C LEU A 12 25.79 -3.85 -9.75
N LEU A 13 25.08 -4.26 -10.81
CA LEU A 13 23.85 -3.59 -11.26
C LEU A 13 22.68 -3.80 -10.28
N LEU A 14 22.63 -4.93 -9.57
CA LEU A 14 21.62 -5.22 -8.55
C LEU A 14 21.88 -4.46 -7.23
N ALA A 15 23.14 -4.12 -6.95
CA ALA A 15 23.55 -3.35 -5.76
C ALA A 15 23.48 -1.83 -5.96
N ALA A 16 23.52 -1.35 -7.21
CA ALA A 16 23.45 0.07 -7.55
C ALA A 16 22.18 0.82 -7.05
N PRO A 17 20.95 0.26 -7.11
CA PRO A 17 19.78 0.99 -6.60
C PRO A 17 19.76 1.15 -5.08
N ALA A 18 20.51 0.32 -4.34
CA ALA A 18 20.65 0.48 -2.88
C ALA A 18 21.67 1.57 -2.51
N ALA A 19 22.66 1.82 -3.36
CA ALA A 19 23.68 2.84 -3.13
C ALA A 19 23.29 4.25 -3.64
N LEU A 20 22.35 4.33 -4.60
CA LEU A 20 21.84 5.60 -5.14
C LEU A 20 20.56 6.11 -4.46
N ALA A 21 20.00 5.36 -3.51
CA ALA A 21 18.98 5.87 -2.60
C ALA A 21 19.65 6.65 -1.45
N ALA A 22 20.47 7.64 -1.79
CA ALA A 22 20.79 8.70 -0.85
C ALA A 22 19.53 9.57 -0.75
N ASP A 23 18.60 9.16 0.12
CA ASP A 23 17.54 10.03 0.56
C ASP A 23 18.20 11.23 1.25
N ALA A 24 18.20 12.35 0.53
CA ALA A 24 18.93 13.54 0.91
C ALA A 24 18.25 14.18 2.13
N GLY A 25 18.74 13.86 3.33
CA GLY A 25 18.46 14.62 4.54
C GLY A 25 17.67 13.92 5.64
N LEU A 26 17.22 12.68 5.46
CA LEU A 26 16.57 11.93 6.54
C LEU A 26 17.59 11.08 7.32
N MET A 27 17.60 11.26 8.64
CA MET A 27 18.45 10.52 9.56
C MET A 27 17.92 9.08 9.68
N ASP A 28 18.81 8.09 9.52
CA ASP A 28 18.40 6.69 9.59
C ASP A 28 18.11 6.25 11.03
N PHE A 29 16.85 5.93 11.31
CA PHE A 29 16.37 5.41 12.59
C PHE A 29 16.01 3.92 12.54
N THR A 30 16.36 3.20 11.47
CA THR A 30 15.99 1.79 11.26
C THR A 30 16.52 0.88 12.37
N ALA A 31 17.76 1.10 12.81
CA ALA A 31 18.39 0.33 13.89
C ALA A 31 18.13 0.91 15.30
N SER A 32 17.20 1.86 15.43
CA SER A 32 16.85 2.49 16.71
C SER A 32 15.73 1.75 17.43
N THR A 33 15.57 2.05 18.74
CA THR A 33 14.44 1.55 19.53
C THR A 33 13.09 1.88 18.88
N TYR A 34 12.95 3.06 18.26
CA TYR A 34 11.73 3.46 17.56
C TYR A 34 11.47 2.57 16.33
N GLY A 35 12.52 2.24 15.56
CA GLY A 35 12.43 1.34 14.42
C GLY A 35 11.98 -0.07 14.82
N TYR A 36 12.60 -0.64 15.85
CA TYR A 36 12.20 -1.96 16.37
C TYR A 36 10.77 -1.96 16.94
N LEU A 37 10.36 -0.90 17.64
CA LEU A 37 8.99 -0.75 18.13
C LEU A 37 7.98 -0.65 16.98
N ALA A 38 8.28 0.10 15.93
CA ALA A 38 7.42 0.22 14.75
C ALA A 38 7.20 -1.13 14.07
N VAL A 39 8.26 -1.93 13.91
CA VAL A 39 8.16 -3.30 13.36
C VAL A 39 7.32 -4.20 14.29
N GLY A 40 7.52 -4.12 15.60
CA GLY A 40 6.73 -4.87 16.57
C GLY A 40 5.23 -4.55 16.47
N ILE A 41 4.88 -3.27 16.39
CA ILE A 41 3.48 -2.80 16.20
C ILE A 41 2.93 -3.31 14.88
N PHE A 42 3.70 -3.22 13.80
CA PHE A 42 3.31 -3.72 12.48
C PHE A 42 2.98 -5.22 12.50
N VAL A 43 3.84 -6.04 13.10
CA VAL A 43 3.63 -7.49 13.21
C VAL A 43 2.37 -7.79 14.02
N ILE A 44 2.17 -7.15 15.18
CA ILE A 44 0.98 -7.34 16.01
C ILE A 44 -0.29 -6.95 15.25
N ALA A 45 -0.26 -5.81 14.54
CA ALA A 45 -1.38 -5.35 13.74
C ALA A 45 -1.72 -6.33 12.61
N TYR A 46 -0.70 -6.86 11.94
CA TYR A 46 -0.87 -7.85 10.88
C TYR A 46 -1.48 -9.16 11.41
N LEU A 47 -1.06 -9.60 12.60
CA LEU A 47 -1.69 -10.74 13.27
C LEU A 47 -3.18 -10.46 13.55
N PHE A 48 -3.54 -9.25 14.00
CA PHE A 48 -4.95 -8.87 14.18
C PHE A 48 -5.75 -8.84 12.88
N VAL A 49 -5.12 -8.46 11.76
CA VAL A 49 -5.78 -8.49 10.43
C VAL A 49 -6.12 -9.92 10.01
N ILE A 50 -5.23 -10.87 10.27
CA ILE A 50 -5.46 -12.28 9.97
C ILE A 50 -6.48 -12.89 10.94
N ALA A 51 -6.42 -12.51 12.22
CA ALA A 51 -7.32 -13.00 13.25
C ALA A 51 -8.74 -12.40 13.19
N GLU A 52 -9.10 -11.66 12.13
CA GLU A 52 -10.42 -11.03 11.98
C GLU A 52 -11.57 -12.05 12.16
N ASP A 53 -11.42 -13.27 11.62
CA ASP A 53 -12.46 -14.30 11.68
C ASP A 53 -12.84 -14.68 13.12
N ILE A 54 -11.95 -14.46 14.09
CA ILE A 54 -12.16 -14.76 15.51
C ILE A 54 -12.62 -13.50 16.28
N LEU A 55 -12.17 -12.31 15.84
CA LEU A 55 -12.36 -11.05 16.56
C LEU A 55 -13.54 -10.21 16.05
N HIS A 56 -14.12 -10.54 14.89
CA HIS A 56 -15.20 -9.80 14.23
C HIS A 56 -14.93 -8.29 14.07
N LEU A 57 -13.65 -7.89 14.08
CA LEU A 57 -13.23 -6.51 13.86
C LEU A 57 -12.93 -6.30 12.39
N ARG A 58 -13.65 -5.37 11.74
CA ARG A 58 -13.33 -4.92 10.37
C ARG A 58 -11.82 -4.68 10.24
N LYS A 59 -11.16 -5.35 9.28
CA LYS A 59 -9.70 -5.27 9.03
C LYS A 59 -9.14 -3.84 9.05
N SER A 60 -9.92 -2.85 8.63
CA SER A 60 -9.50 -1.44 8.62
C SER A 60 -9.21 -0.87 10.02
N LYS A 61 -9.88 -1.34 11.08
CA LYS A 61 -9.71 -0.84 12.45
C LYS A 61 -8.31 -1.10 13.01
N PRO A 62 -7.82 -2.37 13.08
CA PRO A 62 -6.48 -2.63 13.62
C PRO A 62 -5.38 -1.99 12.77
N VAL A 63 -5.54 -1.97 11.43
CA VAL A 63 -4.56 -1.37 10.52
C VAL A 63 -4.43 0.13 10.77
N LEU A 64 -5.55 0.86 10.87
CA LEU A 64 -5.54 2.30 11.04
C LEU A 64 -4.90 2.71 12.37
N VAL A 65 -5.21 2.00 13.46
CA VAL A 65 -4.62 2.26 14.78
C VAL A 65 -3.12 2.02 14.74
N ALA A 66 -2.66 0.94 14.14
CA ALA A 66 -1.24 0.62 14.04
C ALA A 66 -0.47 1.64 13.20
N ALA A 67 -1.04 2.06 12.06
CA ALA A 67 -0.46 3.11 11.22
C ALA A 67 -0.30 4.42 11.99
N GLY A 68 -1.31 4.84 12.76
CA GLY A 68 -1.24 6.04 13.60
C GLY A 68 -0.16 5.94 14.69
N LEU A 69 -0.03 4.78 15.34
CA LEU A 69 1.01 4.55 16.34
C LEU A 69 2.42 4.57 15.74
N ILE A 70 2.61 3.98 14.56
CA ILE A 70 3.90 4.00 13.85
C ILE A 70 4.28 5.43 13.47
N TRP A 71 3.35 6.20 12.90
CA TRP A 71 3.61 7.61 12.56
C TRP A 71 3.87 8.48 13.80
N LEU A 72 3.23 8.19 14.93
CA LEU A 72 3.56 8.83 16.20
C LEU A 72 5.00 8.53 16.63
N LEU A 73 5.46 7.27 16.54
CA LEU A 73 6.84 6.91 16.83
C LEU A 73 7.84 7.60 15.89
N VAL A 74 7.50 7.72 14.61
CA VAL A 74 8.32 8.46 13.63
C VAL A 74 8.40 9.93 14.00
N GLY A 75 7.28 10.58 14.35
CA GLY A 75 7.26 11.97 14.79
C GLY A 75 8.12 12.19 16.05
N LEU A 76 8.09 11.26 17.00
CA LEU A 76 8.95 11.31 18.20
C LEU A 76 10.44 11.09 17.86
N ALA A 77 10.76 10.21 16.91
CA ALA A 77 12.14 9.96 16.49
C ALA A 77 12.80 11.18 15.84
N TYR A 78 12.02 11.95 15.06
CA TYR A 78 12.49 13.17 14.38
C TYR A 78 12.31 14.45 15.21
N GLN A 79 11.71 14.36 16.40
CA GLN A 79 11.47 15.53 17.25
C GLN A 79 12.80 16.18 17.67
N GLY A 80 12.94 17.47 17.39
CA GLY A 80 14.15 18.23 17.74
C GLY A 80 15.37 17.92 16.87
N THR A 81 15.19 17.21 15.74
CA THR A 81 16.22 17.04 14.71
C THR A 81 16.06 18.11 13.63
N ASP A 82 17.16 18.45 12.94
CA ASP A 82 17.13 19.38 11.80
C ASP A 82 16.28 18.84 10.62
N ALA A 83 15.99 17.54 10.60
CA ALA A 83 15.20 16.85 9.58
C ALA A 83 13.69 16.82 9.87
N GLN A 84 13.21 17.50 10.93
CA GLN A 84 11.80 17.47 11.33
C GLN A 84 10.85 18.00 10.24
N GLU A 85 11.23 19.07 9.53
CA GLU A 85 10.42 19.64 8.43
C GLU A 85 10.36 18.70 7.22
N ALA A 86 11.49 18.08 6.87
CA ALA A 86 11.54 17.08 5.80
C ALA A 86 10.66 15.87 6.13
N MET A 87 10.65 15.43 7.39
CA MET A 87 9.77 14.35 7.85
C MET A 87 8.29 14.74 7.81
N HIS A 88 7.95 15.97 8.16
CA HIS A 88 6.59 16.47 8.03
C HIS A 88 6.12 16.46 6.56
N GLY A 89 6.97 16.94 5.64
CA GLY A 89 6.67 16.90 4.21
C GLY A 89 6.49 15.48 3.67
N ALA A 90 7.31 14.52 4.12
CA ALA A 90 7.17 13.11 3.75
C ALA A 90 5.85 12.52 4.27
N LEU A 91 5.45 12.81 5.51
CA LEU A 91 4.16 12.41 6.06
C LEU A 91 2.98 12.99 5.26
N GLU A 92 3.02 14.29 4.98
CA GLU A 92 1.96 14.99 4.23
C GLU A 92 1.81 14.38 2.84
N HIS A 93 2.93 14.17 2.12
CA HIS A 93 2.93 13.57 0.80
C HIS A 93 2.28 12.17 0.80
N ASN A 94 2.69 11.29 1.73
CA ASN A 94 2.10 9.96 1.85
C ASN A 94 0.60 10.02 2.17
N LEU A 95 0.19 10.86 3.12
CA LEU A 95 -1.22 11.00 3.48
C LEU A 95 -2.05 11.54 2.32
N LEU A 96 -1.56 12.53 1.57
CA LEU A 96 -2.24 13.06 0.40
C LEU A 96 -2.41 12.00 -0.69
N GLU A 97 -1.36 11.22 -0.98
CA GLU A 97 -1.45 10.11 -1.94
C GLU A 97 -2.48 9.06 -1.49
N TYR A 98 -2.47 8.67 -0.21
CA TYR A 98 -3.47 7.75 0.33
C TYR A 98 -4.89 8.32 0.27
N VAL A 99 -5.07 9.61 0.54
CA VAL A 99 -6.37 10.29 0.45
C VAL A 99 -6.84 10.34 -1.01
N GLU A 100 -5.94 10.61 -1.97
CA GLU A 100 -6.26 10.58 -3.39
C GLU A 100 -6.76 9.20 -3.82
N LEU A 101 -6.04 8.14 -3.47
CA LEU A 101 -6.45 6.76 -3.73
C LEU A 101 -7.77 6.41 -3.02
N LEU A 102 -7.95 6.84 -1.78
CA LEU A 102 -9.20 6.63 -1.03
C LEU A 102 -10.37 7.32 -1.72
N LEU A 103 -10.22 8.59 -2.12
CA LEU A 103 -11.26 9.35 -2.80
C LEU A 103 -11.57 8.75 -4.17
N PHE A 104 -10.54 8.31 -4.90
CA PHE A 104 -10.70 7.57 -6.16
C PHE A 104 -11.51 6.29 -5.96
N LEU A 105 -11.15 5.45 -4.99
CA LEU A 105 -11.85 4.19 -4.70
C LEU A 105 -13.27 4.44 -4.17
N LEU A 106 -13.48 5.46 -3.35
CA LEU A 106 -14.79 5.85 -2.85
C LEU A 106 -15.72 6.25 -4.01
N ALA A 107 -15.23 7.10 -4.90
CA ALA A 107 -15.97 7.50 -6.10
C ALA A 107 -16.23 6.31 -7.03
N ALA A 108 -15.23 5.45 -7.25
CA ALA A 108 -15.34 4.26 -8.08
C ALA A 108 -16.38 3.26 -7.53
N MET A 109 -16.32 2.93 -6.24
CA MET A 109 -17.30 2.02 -5.62
C MET A 109 -18.70 2.62 -5.63
N THR A 110 -18.84 3.93 -5.39
CA THR A 110 -20.14 4.62 -5.47
C THR A 110 -20.71 4.57 -6.90
N PHE A 111 -19.86 4.79 -7.91
CA PHE A 111 -20.25 4.70 -9.31
C PHE A 111 -20.70 3.29 -9.68
N ILE A 112 -19.94 2.26 -9.30
CA ILE A 112 -20.29 0.85 -9.53
C ILE A 112 -21.63 0.52 -8.88
N ASN A 113 -21.81 0.85 -7.60
CA ASN A 113 -23.07 0.60 -6.89
C ASN A 113 -24.24 1.33 -7.56
N THR A 114 -24.03 2.55 -8.04
CA THR A 114 -25.08 3.32 -8.75
C THR A 114 -25.46 2.67 -10.08
N LEU A 115 -24.49 2.13 -10.84
CA LEU A 115 -24.77 1.41 -12.08
C LEU A 115 -25.52 0.10 -11.82
N GLU A 116 -25.19 -0.58 -10.73
CA GLU A 116 -25.87 -1.80 -10.28
C GLU A 116 -27.32 -1.51 -9.88
N GLU A 117 -27.56 -0.51 -9.02
CA GLU A 117 -28.91 -0.11 -8.60
C GLU A 117 -29.80 0.35 -9.76
N ARG A 118 -29.21 0.92 -10.82
CA ARG A 118 -29.92 1.32 -12.04
C ARG A 118 -30.12 0.17 -13.04
N GLY A 119 -29.70 -1.04 -12.72
CA GLY A 119 -29.82 -2.22 -13.60
C GLY A 119 -28.99 -2.13 -14.87
N VAL A 120 -27.94 -1.29 -14.91
CA VAL A 120 -27.10 -1.12 -16.11
C VAL A 120 -26.35 -2.41 -16.42
N PHE A 121 -25.87 -3.12 -15.38
CA PHE A 121 -25.22 -4.42 -15.56
C PHE A 121 -26.19 -5.50 -16.08
N ASP A 122 -27.46 -5.47 -15.68
CA ASP A 122 -28.47 -6.40 -16.17
C ASP A 122 -28.82 -6.13 -17.64
N ALA A 123 -28.99 -4.86 -18.01
CA ALA A 123 -29.19 -4.45 -19.40
C ALA A 123 -28.00 -4.84 -20.29
N LEU A 124 -26.77 -4.64 -19.80
CA LEU A 124 -25.55 -5.03 -20.50
C LEU A 124 -25.48 -6.55 -20.69
N ARG A 125 -25.80 -7.31 -19.64
CA ARG A 125 -25.86 -8.78 -19.70
C ARG A 125 -26.88 -9.26 -20.73
N ALA A 126 -28.10 -8.71 -20.73
CA ALA A 126 -29.15 -9.07 -21.69
C ALA A 126 -28.73 -8.76 -23.13
N TRP A 127 -28.08 -7.61 -23.36
CA TRP A 127 -27.54 -7.25 -24.67
C TRP A 127 -26.45 -8.23 -25.13
N LEU A 128 -25.49 -8.57 -24.28
CA LEU A 128 -24.41 -9.52 -24.60
C LEU A 128 -24.96 -10.92 -24.92
N VAL A 129 -25.94 -11.41 -24.15
CA VAL A 129 -26.56 -12.72 -24.40
C VAL A 129 -27.37 -12.71 -25.71
N SER A 130 -28.09 -11.62 -26.01
CA SER A 130 -28.83 -11.48 -27.28
C SER A 130 -27.94 -11.52 -28.53
N ARG A 131 -26.64 -11.20 -28.37
CA ARG A 131 -25.63 -11.28 -29.44
C ARG A 131 -25.02 -12.68 -29.59
N GLY A 132 -25.48 -13.66 -28.82
CA GLY A 132 -25.03 -15.06 -28.91
C GLY A 132 -23.70 -15.35 -28.19
N PHE A 133 -23.21 -14.43 -27.35
CA PHE A 133 -21.99 -14.67 -26.59
C PHE A 133 -22.22 -15.74 -25.51
N SER A 134 -21.43 -16.81 -25.54
CA SER A 134 -21.42 -17.82 -24.48
C SER A 134 -20.78 -17.27 -23.19
N LEU A 135 -21.14 -17.80 -22.02
CA LEU A 135 -20.53 -17.43 -20.73
C LEU A 135 -18.99 -17.51 -20.73
N ARG A 136 -18.42 -18.43 -21.52
CA ARG A 136 -16.96 -18.52 -21.71
C ARG A 136 -16.41 -17.32 -22.47
N SER A 137 -17.11 -16.85 -23.50
CA SER A 137 -16.72 -15.63 -24.22
C SER A 137 -16.87 -14.39 -23.34
N LEU A 138 -17.86 -14.36 -22.46
CA LEU A 138 -18.10 -13.24 -21.55
C LEU A 138 -16.93 -13.05 -20.57
N PHE A 139 -16.42 -14.14 -19.97
CA PHE A 139 -15.27 -14.11 -19.07
C PHE A 139 -13.98 -13.54 -19.69
N TRP A 140 -13.78 -13.70 -21.00
CA TRP A 140 -12.62 -13.13 -21.70
C TRP A 140 -12.84 -11.68 -22.15
N ILE A 141 -14.09 -11.23 -22.20
CA ILE A 141 -14.47 -9.88 -22.62
C ILE A 141 -14.58 -8.93 -21.40
N THR A 142 -14.98 -9.43 -20.24
CA THR A 142 -15.01 -8.70 -18.94
C THR A 142 -13.74 -8.91 -18.15
#